data_AF-A0A3B9W7C9-F1
#
_entry.id   AF-A0A3B9W7C9-F1
#
_cell.length_a   1.000
_cell.length_b   1.000
_cell.length_c   1.000
_cell.angle_alpha   90.00
_cell.angle_beta   90.00
_cell.angle_gamma   90.00
#
_symmetry.space_group_name_H-M   'P 1'
#
loop_
_entity.id
_entity.type
_entity.pdbx_description
1 polymer ?
#
loop_
_entity_poly.entity_id
_entity_poly.type
_entity_poly.pdbx_seq_one_letter_code
_entity_poly.pdbx_strand_id
1 'polypeptide(L)'
;MVDALKWMSLGWLCMAAAKSACDTQEVIQSGKVCEVSLSALLPSQLYIGFDEVSMKVDQFEWYDTGEKPCYESADEALQDAGITVVQSMECDHFYIADGHHTVNAAWQYFEDANYSVKVEVLNSYCQQPMTTESFWSEMINQSYAFPYALDYRGDLSELSAQAMSEQVPVSLLAMTDWWYRSLAYVVKSWGDFHPLKDHQGHAVPFGKFFEGQCLKDLGVMPQNITRSLVGYAA
;
A
#
# COMPACT_ATOMS: atom_id res chain seq x y z
N MET A 1 30.94 44.71 -41.68
CA MET A 1 30.45 43.41 -42.18
C MET A 1 31.30 42.34 -41.53
N VAL A 2 30.88 41.83 -40.38
CA VAL A 2 31.57 40.76 -39.64
C VAL A 2 30.51 39.76 -39.21
N ASP A 3 30.89 38.50 -39.36
CA ASP A 3 30.06 37.34 -39.58
C ASP A 3 29.22 36.88 -38.39
N ALA A 4 28.02 36.39 -38.74
CA ALA A 4 27.08 35.72 -37.86
C ALA A 4 27.59 34.31 -37.51
N LEU A 5 28.08 34.14 -36.28
CA LEU A 5 28.44 32.84 -35.73
C LEU A 5 27.17 32.08 -35.30
N LYS A 6 26.79 31.10 -36.13
CA LYS A 6 25.80 30.06 -35.81
C LYS A 6 26.31 29.21 -34.65
N TRP A 7 25.68 29.33 -33.49
CA TRP A 7 25.81 28.36 -32.42
C TRP A 7 24.94 27.14 -32.74
N MET A 8 25.59 26.06 -33.17
CA MET A 8 24.99 24.73 -33.21
C MET A 8 24.90 24.22 -31.77
N SER A 9 23.71 24.29 -31.18
CA SER A 9 23.39 23.53 -29.98
C SER A 9 23.41 22.05 -30.34
N LEU A 10 24.43 21.33 -29.88
CA LEU A 10 24.40 19.86 -29.84
C LEU A 10 23.24 19.46 -28.94
N GLY A 11 22.17 18.95 -29.56
CA GLY A 11 21.06 18.32 -28.87
C GLY A 11 21.57 17.15 -28.05
N TRP A 12 21.58 17.31 -26.73
CA TRP A 12 21.61 16.19 -25.80
C TRP A 12 20.31 15.41 -26.00
N LEU A 13 20.39 14.26 -26.66
CA LEU A 13 19.35 13.23 -26.57
C LEU A 13 19.40 12.70 -25.13
N CYS A 14 18.55 13.25 -24.25
CA CYS A 14 18.14 12.54 -23.05
C CYS A 14 17.42 11.28 -23.52
N MET A 15 18.11 10.13 -23.48
CA MET A 15 17.42 8.85 -23.55
C MET A 15 16.59 8.73 -22.29
N ALA A 16 15.31 9.11 -22.37
CA ALA A 16 14.34 8.71 -21.38
C ALA A 16 14.36 7.18 -21.38
N ALA A 17 14.88 6.59 -20.31
CA ALA A 17 14.77 5.15 -20.10
C ALA A 17 13.28 4.81 -20.17
N ALA A 18 12.87 4.05 -21.18
CA ALA A 18 11.50 3.59 -21.29
C ALA A 18 11.14 2.89 -19.98
N LYS A 19 10.14 3.41 -19.28
CA LYS A 19 9.56 2.78 -18.10
C LYS A 19 9.19 1.34 -18.49
N SER A 20 9.89 0.37 -17.90
CA SER A 20 9.65 -1.05 -18.18
C SER A 20 8.39 -1.45 -17.43
N ALA A 21 7.26 -1.52 -18.14
CA ALA A 21 6.13 -2.30 -17.68
C ALA A 21 6.62 -3.69 -17.25
N CYS A 22 6.05 -4.24 -16.18
CA CYS A 22 6.31 -5.64 -15.85
C CYS A 22 5.78 -6.51 -16.99
N ASP A 23 6.59 -7.43 -17.52
CA ASP A 23 6.04 -8.50 -18.36
C ASP A 23 5.28 -9.46 -17.44
N THR A 24 3.95 -9.39 -17.51
CA THR A 24 3.05 -10.17 -16.66
C THR A 24 2.94 -11.63 -17.10
N GLN A 25 3.64 -12.06 -18.16
CA GLN A 25 3.64 -13.47 -18.59
C GLN A 25 4.86 -14.25 -18.11
N GLU A 26 5.87 -13.57 -17.58
CA GLU A 26 7.10 -14.20 -17.11
C GLU A 26 7.26 -14.11 -15.60
N VAL A 27 8.08 -15.01 -15.06
CA VAL A 27 8.48 -15.00 -13.66
C VAL A 27 9.34 -13.75 -13.40
N ILE A 28 8.85 -12.88 -12.53
CA ILE A 28 9.58 -11.66 -12.14
C ILE A 28 10.53 -11.96 -10.98
N GLN A 29 11.79 -11.56 -11.14
CA GLN A 29 12.81 -11.72 -10.10
C GLN A 29 12.51 -10.84 -8.88
N SER A 30 12.77 -11.39 -7.68
CA SER A 30 12.72 -10.66 -6.42
C SER A 30 13.63 -9.41 -6.45
N GLY A 31 13.14 -8.31 -5.88
CA GLY A 31 13.80 -7.00 -5.87
C GLY A 31 13.68 -6.24 -7.20
N LYS A 32 13.05 -6.81 -8.24
CA LYS A 32 12.80 -6.08 -9.48
C LYS A 32 11.75 -5.01 -9.23
N VAL A 33 12.06 -3.80 -9.65
CA VAL A 33 11.12 -2.69 -9.70
C VAL A 33 10.57 -2.57 -11.11
N CYS A 34 9.25 -2.57 -11.25
CA CYS A 34 8.58 -2.37 -12.54
C CYS A 34 7.20 -1.75 -12.34
N GLU A 35 6.53 -1.43 -13.45
CA GLU A 35 5.24 -0.76 -13.45
C GLU A 35 4.10 -1.76 -13.74
N VAL A 36 3.01 -1.70 -12.95
CA VAL A 36 1.79 -2.52 -13.09
C VAL A 36 0.55 -1.64 -13.07
N SER A 37 -0.55 -2.08 -13.68
CA SER A 37 -1.81 -1.35 -13.60
C SER A 37 -2.44 -1.48 -12.21
N LEU A 38 -3.19 -0.45 -11.78
CA LEU A 38 -4.01 -0.50 -10.56
C LEU A 38 -4.97 -1.70 -10.53
N SER A 39 -5.48 -2.11 -11.69
CA SER A 39 -6.36 -3.28 -11.82
C SER A 39 -5.68 -4.64 -11.61
N ALA A 40 -4.35 -4.72 -11.76
CA ALA A 40 -3.60 -5.95 -11.53
C ALA A 40 -3.29 -6.19 -10.04
N LEU A 41 -3.55 -5.20 -9.19
CA LEU A 41 -3.24 -5.22 -7.76
C LEU A 41 -4.40 -5.81 -6.95
N LEU A 42 -4.12 -6.88 -6.22
CA LEU A 42 -5.02 -7.56 -5.29
C LEU A 42 -4.61 -7.31 -3.84
N PRO A 43 -5.55 -7.23 -2.90
CA PRO A 43 -5.22 -7.10 -1.49
C PRO A 43 -4.71 -8.44 -0.91
N SER A 44 -3.94 -8.36 0.18
CA SER A 44 -3.44 -9.52 0.94
C SER A 44 -3.95 -9.54 2.39
N GLN A 45 -4.95 -8.70 2.68
CA GLN A 45 -5.56 -8.53 3.98
C GLN A 45 -7.05 -8.20 3.83
N LEU A 46 -7.87 -8.54 4.83
CA LEU A 46 -9.32 -8.33 4.77
C LEU A 46 -9.73 -6.88 5.07
N TYR A 47 -8.99 -6.24 5.98
CA TYR A 47 -9.37 -4.93 6.52
C TYR A 47 -8.40 -3.84 6.12
N ILE A 48 -8.90 -2.62 6.12
CA ILE A 48 -8.14 -1.40 5.93
C ILE A 48 -8.74 -0.32 6.84
N GLY A 49 -8.07 0.82 6.99
CA GLY A 49 -8.64 1.97 7.68
C GLY A 49 -9.09 3.00 6.67
N PHE A 50 -10.41 3.16 6.45
CA PHE A 50 -10.93 4.07 5.43
C PHE A 50 -10.60 5.54 5.70
N ASP A 51 -10.56 5.99 6.95
CA ASP A 51 -10.12 7.36 7.25
C ASP A 51 -8.65 7.60 6.83
N GLU A 52 -7.74 6.62 7.01
CA GLU A 52 -6.36 6.75 6.50
C GLU A 52 -6.32 6.76 4.96
N VAL A 53 -7.25 6.07 4.29
CA VAL A 53 -7.40 6.14 2.83
C VAL A 53 -7.88 7.54 2.41
N SER A 54 -8.92 8.08 3.04
CA SER A 54 -9.43 9.43 2.79
C SER A 54 -8.34 10.49 2.98
N MET A 55 -7.59 10.41 4.07
CA MET A 55 -6.46 11.33 4.33
C MET A 55 -5.38 11.25 3.26
N LYS A 56 -5.20 10.10 2.61
CA LYS A 56 -4.25 9.94 1.49
C LYS A 56 -4.80 10.48 0.17
N VAL A 57 -6.11 10.40 -0.05
CA VAL A 57 -6.76 11.09 -1.18
C VAL A 57 -6.56 12.61 -1.04
N ASP A 58 -6.84 13.17 0.14
CA ASP A 58 -6.59 14.60 0.43
C ASP A 58 -5.11 14.96 0.22
N GLN A 59 -4.17 14.08 0.59
CA GLN A 59 -2.75 14.30 0.34
C GLN A 59 -2.40 14.37 -1.15
N PHE A 60 -3.01 13.52 -1.99
CA PHE A 60 -2.81 13.59 -3.44
C PHE A 60 -3.33 14.91 -4.01
N GLU A 61 -4.50 15.38 -3.56
CA GLU A 61 -5.01 16.72 -3.91
C GLU A 61 -4.03 17.83 -3.51
N TRP A 62 -3.45 17.76 -2.31
CA TRP A 62 -2.47 18.73 -1.84
C TRP A 62 -1.17 18.75 -2.65
N TYR A 63 -0.75 17.61 -3.21
CA TYR A 63 0.42 17.57 -4.09
C TYR A 63 0.13 18.27 -5.42
N ASP A 64 -1.01 17.97 -6.06
CA ASP A 64 -1.37 18.57 -7.36
C ASP A 64 -1.71 20.07 -7.26
N THR A 65 -2.21 20.53 -6.11
CA THR A 65 -2.46 21.95 -5.84
C THR A 65 -1.22 22.71 -5.34
N GLY A 66 -0.15 21.99 -5.00
CA GLY A 66 1.08 22.58 -4.44
C GLY A 66 0.97 23.03 -2.98
N GLU A 67 -0.09 22.64 -2.26
CA GLU A 67 -0.25 22.94 -0.82
C GLU A 67 0.77 22.19 0.04
N LYS A 68 1.30 21.06 -0.45
CA LYS A 68 2.36 20.28 0.22
C LYS A 68 3.56 20.07 -0.70
N PRO A 69 4.63 20.88 -0.60
CA PRO A 69 5.71 20.95 -1.61
C PRO A 69 6.72 19.80 -1.54
N CYS A 70 6.38 18.67 -0.93
CA CYS A 70 7.29 17.51 -0.83
C CYS A 70 7.39 16.74 -2.16
N TYR A 71 6.37 16.84 -3.01
CA TYR A 71 6.29 16.28 -4.35
C TYR A 71 5.70 17.35 -5.28
N GLU A 72 6.02 17.28 -6.57
CA GLU A 72 5.48 18.17 -7.59
C GLU A 72 4.07 17.76 -8.04
N SER A 73 3.67 16.51 -7.81
CA SER A 73 2.35 15.97 -8.18
C SER A 73 1.98 14.71 -7.39
N ALA A 74 0.71 14.33 -7.46
CA ALA A 74 0.21 13.06 -6.95
C ALA A 74 0.85 11.85 -7.66
N ASP A 75 1.13 11.94 -8.97
CA ASP A 75 1.83 10.89 -9.72
C ASP A 75 3.21 10.65 -9.12
N GLU A 76 4.02 11.70 -8.98
CA GLU A 76 5.38 11.59 -8.41
C GLU A 76 5.35 10.94 -7.02
N ALA A 77 4.43 11.40 -6.16
CA ALA A 77 4.25 10.84 -4.82
C ALA A 77 3.87 9.34 -4.85
N LEU A 78 3.00 8.93 -5.79
CA LEU A 78 2.61 7.53 -5.94
C LEU A 78 3.77 6.67 -6.47
N GLN A 79 4.54 7.16 -7.44
CA GLN A 79 5.70 6.41 -7.98
C GLN A 79 6.85 6.28 -6.97
N ASP A 80 6.92 7.16 -5.97
CA ASP A 80 7.90 7.11 -4.88
C ASP A 80 7.39 6.38 -3.62
N ALA A 81 6.13 5.97 -3.60
CA ALA A 81 5.47 5.43 -2.40
C ALA A 81 6.06 4.09 -1.88
N GLY A 82 6.95 3.45 -2.63
CA GLY A 82 7.62 2.22 -2.22
C GLY A 82 6.66 1.02 -2.08
N ILE A 83 5.67 0.92 -2.98
CA ILE A 83 4.69 -0.17 -2.96
C ILE A 83 5.40 -1.50 -3.21
N THR A 84 5.15 -2.49 -2.35
CA THR A 84 5.73 -3.83 -2.48
C THR A 84 4.66 -4.86 -2.76
N VAL A 85 4.98 -5.82 -3.63
CA VAL A 85 4.01 -6.82 -4.11
C VAL A 85 4.62 -8.21 -4.23
N VAL A 86 3.75 -9.21 -4.34
CA VAL A 86 4.08 -10.59 -4.67
C VAL A 86 3.34 -10.98 -5.94
N GLN A 87 4.04 -11.46 -6.97
CA GLN A 87 3.40 -11.93 -8.20
C GLN A 87 2.70 -13.27 -7.93
N SER A 88 1.43 -13.34 -8.33
CA SER A 88 0.56 -14.51 -8.14
C SER A 88 0.99 -15.72 -8.98
N MET A 89 0.34 -16.87 -8.73
CA MET A 89 0.57 -18.11 -9.49
C MET A 89 0.18 -17.99 -10.98
N GLU A 90 -0.78 -17.13 -11.30
CA GLU A 90 -1.31 -16.90 -12.66
C GLU A 90 -0.49 -15.87 -13.45
N CYS A 91 0.51 -15.27 -12.81
CA CYS A 91 1.46 -14.28 -13.35
C CYS A 91 0.89 -12.90 -13.66
N ASP A 92 -0.42 -12.79 -13.89
CA ASP A 92 -1.12 -11.59 -14.33
C ASP A 92 -1.62 -10.69 -13.18
N HIS A 93 -1.66 -11.21 -11.95
CA HIS A 93 -2.03 -10.46 -10.76
C HIS A 93 -0.90 -10.38 -9.73
N PHE A 94 -0.96 -9.34 -8.91
CA PHE A 94 0.01 -9.03 -7.87
C PHE A 94 -0.70 -8.79 -6.54
N TYR A 95 -0.33 -9.53 -5.50
CA TYR A 95 -0.82 -9.30 -4.14
C TYR A 95 0.03 -8.23 -3.48
N ILE A 96 -0.60 -7.15 -3.01
CA ILE A 96 0.10 -6.06 -2.30
C ILE A 96 0.59 -6.60 -0.97
N ALA A 97 1.90 -6.54 -0.72
CA ALA A 97 2.49 -6.89 0.57
C ALA A 97 2.51 -5.70 1.53
N ASP A 98 2.81 -4.50 1.01
CA ASP A 98 2.67 -3.23 1.73
C ASP A 98 2.18 -2.12 0.79
N GLY A 99 1.42 -1.18 1.35
CA GLY A 99 0.91 -0.01 0.63
C GLY A 99 -0.60 -0.04 0.30
N HIS A 100 -1.41 -0.94 0.87
CA HIS A 100 -2.85 -1.04 0.56
C HIS A 100 -3.59 0.29 0.68
N HIS A 101 -3.29 1.09 1.71
CA HIS A 101 -3.90 2.43 1.88
C HIS A 101 -3.55 3.40 0.77
N THR A 102 -2.29 3.42 0.33
CA THR A 102 -1.84 4.29 -0.76
C THR A 102 -2.45 3.85 -2.09
N VAL A 103 -2.46 2.55 -2.39
CA VAL A 103 -3.02 2.04 -3.64
C VAL A 103 -4.55 2.19 -3.68
N ASN A 104 -5.24 1.99 -2.56
CA ASN A 104 -6.69 2.23 -2.48
C ASN A 104 -7.01 3.73 -2.67
N ALA A 105 -6.24 4.63 -2.05
CA ALA A 105 -6.37 6.07 -2.29
C ALA A 105 -6.09 6.43 -3.76
N ALA A 106 -5.09 5.81 -4.39
CA ALA A 106 -4.80 6.03 -5.81
C ALA A 106 -5.96 5.58 -6.70
N TRP A 107 -6.58 4.42 -6.41
CA TRP A 107 -7.78 3.94 -7.09
C TRP A 107 -8.93 4.95 -7.04
N GLN A 108 -9.13 5.59 -5.89
CA GLN A 108 -10.17 6.60 -5.70
C GLN A 108 -9.81 7.94 -6.35
N TYR A 109 -8.54 8.35 -6.28
CA TYR A 109 -8.08 9.66 -6.76
C TYR A 109 -7.96 9.73 -8.28
N PHE A 110 -7.29 8.74 -8.89
CA PHE A 110 -7.03 8.75 -10.34
C PHE A 110 -8.21 8.25 -11.17
N GLU A 111 -9.12 7.46 -10.57
CA GLU A 111 -10.30 6.87 -11.21
C GLU A 111 -10.01 6.10 -12.52
N ASP A 112 -8.76 5.68 -12.74
CA ASP A 112 -8.31 4.91 -13.91
C ASP A 112 -7.74 3.56 -13.48
N ALA A 113 -8.48 2.50 -13.79
CA ALA A 113 -8.06 1.12 -13.52
C ALA A 113 -6.73 0.74 -14.21
N ASN A 114 -6.40 1.39 -15.33
CA ASN A 114 -5.17 1.17 -16.08
C ASN A 114 -4.02 2.06 -15.62
N TYR A 115 -4.23 2.92 -14.62
CA TYR A 115 -3.18 3.78 -14.11
C TYR A 115 -1.98 2.95 -13.66
N SER A 116 -0.79 3.34 -14.10
CA SER A 116 0.45 2.61 -13.88
C SER A 116 1.07 2.97 -12.52
N VAL A 117 1.41 1.97 -11.73
CA VAL A 117 2.04 2.13 -10.42
C VAL A 117 3.36 1.38 -10.39
N LYS A 118 4.42 2.08 -9.99
CA LYS A 118 5.72 1.48 -9.72
C LYS A 118 5.66 0.64 -8.45
N VAL A 119 6.04 -0.63 -8.58
CA VAL A 119 6.06 -1.61 -7.50
C VAL A 119 7.41 -2.32 -7.45
N GLU A 120 7.82 -2.74 -6.25
CA GLU A 120 8.91 -3.69 -6.03
C GLU A 120 8.34 -5.10 -5.82
N VAL A 121 8.78 -6.05 -6.63
CA VAL A 121 8.35 -7.45 -6.50
C VAL A 121 9.22 -8.14 -5.44
N LEU A 122 8.62 -8.48 -4.29
CA LEU A 122 9.31 -9.19 -3.21
C LEU A 122 9.55 -10.65 -3.55
N ASN A 123 8.59 -11.29 -4.20
CA ASN A 123 8.68 -12.67 -4.64
C ASN A 123 7.73 -12.94 -5.81
N SER A 124 7.94 -14.04 -6.52
CA SER A 124 7.06 -14.49 -7.60
C SER A 124 6.75 -15.97 -7.48
N TYR A 125 5.46 -16.29 -7.48
CA TYR A 125 4.94 -17.65 -7.53
C TYR A 125 4.38 -18.03 -8.90
N CYS A 126 4.58 -17.16 -9.90
CA CYS A 126 4.16 -17.37 -11.29
C CYS A 126 4.61 -18.74 -11.80
N GLN A 127 3.67 -19.51 -12.35
CA GLN A 127 3.90 -20.86 -12.92
C GLN A 127 4.48 -21.90 -11.96
N GLN A 128 4.53 -21.63 -10.65
CA GLN A 128 4.97 -22.64 -9.68
C GLN A 128 3.87 -23.70 -9.48
N PRO A 129 4.22 -25.00 -9.42
CA PRO A 129 3.25 -26.07 -9.21
C PRO A 129 2.83 -26.15 -7.73
N MET A 130 2.00 -25.22 -7.27
CA MET A 130 1.50 -25.15 -5.90
C MET A 130 -0.02 -24.99 -5.85
N THR A 131 -0.62 -25.38 -4.73
CA THR A 131 -2.05 -25.16 -4.49
C THR A 131 -2.30 -23.74 -3.97
N THR A 132 -3.53 -23.24 -4.09
CA THR A 132 -3.93 -21.95 -3.51
C THR A 132 -3.68 -21.90 -2.00
N GLU A 133 -3.94 -22.99 -1.27
CA GLU A 133 -3.66 -23.07 0.16
C GLU A 133 -2.15 -22.98 0.45
N SER A 134 -1.31 -23.67 -0.32
CA SER A 134 0.15 -23.57 -0.20
C SER A 134 0.65 -22.16 -0.50
N PHE A 135 0.08 -21.48 -1.50
CA PHE A 135 0.41 -20.09 -1.82
C PHE A 135 0.10 -19.16 -0.64
N TRP A 136 -1.10 -19.23 -0.07
CA TRP A 136 -1.45 -18.40 1.09
C TRP A 136 -0.64 -18.76 2.34
N SER A 137 -0.28 -20.03 2.53
CA SER A 137 0.63 -20.41 3.61
C SER A 137 1.98 -19.70 3.46
N GLU A 138 2.53 -19.62 2.25
CA GLU A 138 3.78 -18.87 2.01
C GLU A 138 3.59 -17.37 2.23
N MET A 139 2.50 -16.78 1.74
CA MET A 139 2.18 -15.36 1.96
C MET A 139 2.14 -15.01 3.46
N ILE A 140 1.56 -15.89 4.28
CA ILE A 140 1.49 -15.73 5.74
C ILE A 140 2.87 -15.90 6.38
N ASN A 141 3.57 -16.99 6.05
CA ASN A 141 4.87 -17.33 6.65
C ASN A 141 5.94 -16.26 6.38
N GLN A 142 5.88 -15.62 5.21
CA GLN A 142 6.78 -14.53 4.83
C GLN A 142 6.29 -13.15 5.30
N SER A 143 5.16 -13.07 6.02
CA SER A 143 4.53 -11.81 6.46
C SER A 143 4.16 -10.86 5.31
N TYR A 144 3.80 -11.41 4.15
CA TYR A 144 3.27 -10.65 3.00
C TYR A 144 1.75 -10.46 3.05
N ALA A 145 1.06 -11.19 3.93
CA ALA A 145 -0.37 -11.11 4.16
C ALA A 145 -0.67 -10.93 5.65
N PHE A 146 -1.78 -10.28 5.97
CA PHE A 146 -2.26 -10.12 7.34
C PHE A 146 -3.41 -11.11 7.62
N PRO A 147 -3.15 -12.25 8.29
CA PRO A 147 -4.10 -13.36 8.34
C PRO A 147 -5.06 -13.25 9.53
N TYR A 148 -5.77 -12.13 9.66
CA TYR A 148 -6.72 -11.98 10.76
C TYR A 148 -8.09 -11.50 10.28
N ALA A 149 -9.13 -12.14 10.83
CA ALA A 149 -10.51 -11.70 10.80
C ALA A 149 -10.91 -11.07 12.14
N LEU A 150 -11.94 -10.24 12.17
CA LEU A 150 -12.58 -9.80 13.39
C LEU A 150 -13.66 -10.82 13.81
N ASP A 151 -13.64 -11.27 15.06
CA ASP A 151 -14.71 -12.06 15.64
C ASP A 151 -15.97 -11.21 15.92
N TYR A 152 -17.02 -11.83 16.47
CA TYR A 152 -18.27 -11.13 16.80
C TYR A 152 -18.13 -10.04 17.89
N ARG A 153 -17.00 -10.00 18.60
CA ARG A 153 -16.63 -8.98 19.60
C ARG A 153 -15.68 -7.94 19.02
N GLY A 154 -15.30 -8.08 17.75
CA GLY A 154 -14.32 -7.24 17.08
C GLY A 154 -12.88 -7.56 17.49
N ASP A 155 -12.61 -8.74 18.05
CA ASP A 155 -11.25 -9.19 18.35
C ASP A 155 -10.60 -9.82 17.12
N LEU A 156 -9.32 -9.55 16.91
CA LEU A 156 -8.53 -10.23 15.88
C LEU A 156 -8.43 -11.74 16.17
N SER A 157 -8.85 -12.55 15.22
CA SER A 157 -8.72 -14.00 15.20
C SER A 157 -7.94 -14.41 13.97
N GLU A 158 -6.91 -15.23 14.17
CA GLU A 158 -6.07 -15.74 13.08
C GLU A 158 -6.90 -16.59 12.10
N LEU A 159 -6.58 -16.46 10.81
CA LEU A 159 -7.16 -17.20 9.70
C LEU A 159 -6.16 -18.26 9.20
N SER A 160 -6.70 -19.42 8.82
CA SER A 160 -5.91 -20.42 8.08
C SER A 160 -5.61 -19.94 6.66
N ALA A 161 -4.62 -20.56 6.00
CA ALA A 161 -4.32 -20.30 4.59
C ALA A 161 -5.53 -20.54 3.67
N GLN A 162 -6.32 -21.59 3.94
CA GLN A 162 -7.57 -21.84 3.23
C GLN A 162 -8.57 -20.68 3.46
N ALA A 163 -8.77 -20.26 4.70
CA ALA A 163 -9.68 -19.16 5.00
C ALA A 163 -9.23 -17.84 4.34
N MET A 164 -7.92 -17.57 4.27
CA MET A 164 -7.39 -16.44 3.52
C MET A 164 -7.75 -16.51 2.04
N SER A 165 -7.61 -17.68 1.41
CA SER A 165 -7.98 -17.87 0.01
C SER A 165 -9.46 -17.65 -0.30
N GLU A 166 -10.33 -17.87 0.70
CA GLU A 166 -11.78 -17.76 0.56
C GLU A 166 -12.30 -16.37 0.92
N GLN A 167 -11.62 -15.65 1.82
CA GLN A 167 -12.14 -14.43 2.44
C GLN A 167 -11.43 -13.15 2.03
N VAL A 168 -10.16 -13.21 1.56
CA VAL A 168 -9.48 -12.01 1.08
C VAL A 168 -10.24 -11.48 -0.15
N PRO A 169 -10.60 -10.19 -0.19
CA PRO A 169 -11.41 -9.65 -1.28
C PRO A 169 -10.64 -9.66 -2.61
N VAL A 170 -11.36 -9.82 -3.71
CA VAL A 170 -10.78 -9.81 -5.07
C VAL A 170 -10.50 -8.40 -5.61
N SER A 171 -10.74 -7.35 -4.81
CA SER A 171 -10.42 -5.97 -5.17
C SER A 171 -10.17 -5.10 -3.93
N LEU A 172 -9.39 -4.03 -4.11
CA LEU A 172 -9.08 -3.08 -3.03
C LEU A 172 -10.33 -2.35 -2.53
N LEU A 173 -11.25 -2.01 -3.42
CA LEU A 173 -12.50 -1.32 -3.07
C LEU A 173 -13.47 -2.20 -2.27
N ALA A 174 -13.28 -3.52 -2.28
CA ALA A 174 -14.08 -4.48 -1.52
C ALA A 174 -13.49 -4.79 -0.13
N MET A 175 -12.37 -4.17 0.26
CA MET A 175 -11.83 -4.29 1.62
C MET A 175 -12.80 -3.71 2.65
N THR A 176 -12.79 -4.28 3.85
CA THR A 176 -13.68 -3.84 4.93
C THR A 176 -12.99 -2.78 5.79
N ASP A 177 -13.73 -1.75 6.18
CA ASP A 177 -13.21 -0.77 7.13
C ASP A 177 -13.08 -1.38 8.53
N TRP A 178 -11.92 -1.16 9.14
CA TRP A 178 -11.70 -1.34 10.56
C TRP A 178 -11.15 -0.04 11.15
N TRP A 179 -12.04 0.80 11.66
CA TRP A 179 -11.70 2.14 12.13
C TRP A 179 -10.58 2.19 13.20
N TYR A 180 -10.40 1.13 14.02
CA TYR A 180 -9.28 1.05 14.96
C TYR A 180 -7.92 1.04 14.25
N ARG A 181 -7.86 0.52 13.01
CA ARG A 181 -6.67 0.61 12.15
C ARG A 181 -6.39 2.05 11.77
N SER A 182 -7.40 2.84 11.40
CA SER A 182 -7.24 4.28 11.16
C SER A 182 -6.82 5.02 12.43
N LEU A 183 -7.43 4.68 13.57
CA LEU A 183 -7.11 5.31 14.83
C LEU A 183 -5.64 5.10 15.22
N ALA A 184 -5.13 3.87 15.07
CA ALA A 184 -3.71 3.59 15.32
C ALA A 184 -2.80 4.46 14.44
N TYR A 185 -3.16 4.68 13.17
CA TYR A 185 -2.44 5.58 12.28
C TYR A 185 -2.46 7.03 12.78
N VAL A 186 -3.62 7.56 13.18
CA VAL A 186 -3.76 8.93 13.68
C VAL A 186 -2.98 9.14 14.98
N VAL A 187 -3.13 8.23 15.94
CA VAL A 187 -2.39 8.29 17.22
C VAL A 187 -0.88 8.32 16.97
N LYS A 188 -0.41 7.45 16.07
CA LYS A 188 1.01 7.41 15.70
C LYS A 188 1.49 8.67 15.01
N SER A 189 0.65 9.32 14.22
CA SER A 189 0.98 10.56 13.51
C SER A 189 1.09 11.78 14.43
N TRP A 190 0.57 11.72 15.66
CA TRP A 190 0.58 12.84 16.62
C TRP A 190 1.58 12.70 17.77
N GLY A 191 2.19 11.54 17.95
CA GLY A 191 3.15 11.32 19.02
C GLY A 191 4.46 10.77 18.51
N ASP A 192 5.45 10.70 19.40
CA ASP A 192 6.69 9.96 19.17
C ASP A 192 6.46 8.45 19.40
N PHE A 193 5.47 7.90 18.69
CA PHE A 193 5.16 6.48 18.74
C PHE A 193 6.08 5.74 17.77
N HIS A 194 7.09 5.09 18.33
CA HIS A 194 7.97 4.22 17.55
C HIS A 194 7.19 3.00 17.02
N PRO A 195 7.60 2.43 15.86
CA PRO A 195 7.05 1.16 15.40
C PRO A 195 7.07 0.10 16.51
N LEU A 196 5.99 -0.67 16.63
CA LEU A 196 5.95 -1.84 17.49
C LEU A 196 7.15 -2.74 17.18
N LYS A 197 7.90 -3.11 18.21
CA LYS A 197 9.08 -3.97 18.11
C LYS A 197 8.89 -5.27 18.86
N ASP A 198 9.46 -6.35 18.34
CA ASP A 198 9.55 -7.63 19.04
C ASP A 198 10.58 -7.56 20.19
N HIS A 199 10.76 -8.67 20.92
CA HIS A 199 11.71 -8.75 22.03
C HIS A 199 13.18 -8.60 21.59
N GLN A 200 13.46 -8.76 20.29
CA GLN A 200 14.77 -8.64 19.67
C GLN A 200 15.00 -7.23 19.08
N GLY A 201 13.98 -6.37 19.11
CA GLY A 201 14.03 -5.00 18.61
C GLY A 201 13.72 -4.85 17.12
N HIS A 202 13.29 -5.91 16.44
CA HIS A 202 12.85 -5.84 15.05
C HIS A 202 11.43 -5.25 14.96
N ALA A 203 11.13 -4.54 13.89
CA ALA A 203 9.77 -4.05 13.65
C ALA A 203 8.81 -5.23 13.48
N VAL A 204 7.66 -5.18 14.15
CA VAL A 204 6.60 -6.18 14.01
C VAL A 204 5.81 -5.88 12.72
N PRO A 205 5.74 -6.82 11.76
CA PRO A 205 4.89 -6.67 10.58
C PRO A 205 3.45 -6.39 11.00
N PHE A 206 2.77 -5.51 10.25
CA PHE A 206 1.39 -5.13 10.55
C PHE A 206 1.17 -4.52 11.96
N GLY A 207 2.21 -3.96 12.60
CA GLY A 207 2.14 -3.41 13.96
C GLY A 207 0.95 -2.48 14.23
N LYS A 208 0.53 -1.67 13.25
CA LYS A 208 -0.64 -0.79 13.34
C LYS A 208 -1.96 -1.54 13.58
N PHE A 209 -2.10 -2.77 13.12
CA PHE A 209 -3.28 -3.59 13.42
C PHE A 209 -3.31 -4.00 14.89
N PHE A 210 -2.18 -4.47 15.44
CA PHE A 210 -2.08 -4.83 16.86
C PHE A 210 -2.22 -3.61 17.78
N GLU A 211 -1.66 -2.46 17.38
CA GLU A 211 -1.88 -1.17 18.05
C GLU A 211 -3.38 -0.79 18.05
N GLY A 212 -4.08 -1.00 16.92
CA GLY A 212 -5.53 -0.82 16.81
C GLY A 212 -6.31 -1.73 17.76
N GLN A 213 -5.95 -3.00 17.87
CA GLN A 213 -6.54 -3.93 18.84
C GLN A 213 -6.27 -3.47 20.29
N CYS A 214 -5.07 -3.00 20.61
CA CYS A 214 -4.77 -2.46 21.94
C CYS A 214 -5.65 -1.26 22.30
N LEU A 215 -5.85 -0.32 21.36
CA LEU A 215 -6.75 0.81 21.54
C LEU A 215 -8.21 0.37 21.76
N LYS A 216 -8.64 -0.69 21.06
CA LYS A 216 -9.94 -1.32 21.28
C LYS A 216 -10.06 -1.89 22.69
N ASP A 217 -9.08 -2.67 23.13
CA ASP A 217 -9.09 -3.32 24.43
C ASP A 217 -9.07 -2.31 25.58
N LEU A 218 -8.47 -1.13 25.36
CA LEU A 218 -8.51 0.01 26.27
C LEU A 218 -9.86 0.75 26.28
N GLY A 219 -10.81 0.36 25.42
CA GLY A 219 -12.12 1.01 25.31
C GLY A 219 -12.05 2.42 24.71
N VAL A 220 -11.01 2.72 23.93
CA VAL A 220 -10.93 3.99 23.20
C VAL A 220 -12.03 3.98 22.14
N MET A 221 -12.86 5.02 22.11
CA MET A 221 -13.97 5.16 21.16
C MET A 221 -13.80 6.45 20.34
N PRO A 222 -14.21 6.49 19.06
CA PRO A 222 -13.96 7.64 18.18
C PRO A 222 -14.63 8.93 18.67
N GLN A 223 -15.75 8.79 19.37
CA GLN A 223 -16.52 9.92 19.92
C GLN A 223 -15.73 10.68 21.00
N ASN A 224 -14.77 10.03 21.66
CA ASN A 224 -13.90 10.68 22.65
C ASN A 224 -12.80 11.51 21.98
N ILE A 225 -12.53 11.26 20.70
CA ILE A 225 -11.40 11.82 19.96
C ILE A 225 -11.83 13.11 19.23
N THR A 226 -13.00 13.10 18.60
CA THR A 226 -13.57 14.32 17.97
C THR A 226 -13.77 15.48 18.97
N ARG A 227 -14.00 15.22 20.26
CA ARG A 227 -14.14 16.28 21.28
C ARG A 227 -12.82 16.87 21.79
N SER A 228 -11.72 16.12 21.82
CA SER A 228 -10.44 16.66 22.31
C SER A 228 -9.64 17.35 21.21
N LEU A 229 -9.90 17.04 19.94
CA LEU A 229 -9.07 17.49 18.82
C LEU A 229 -9.47 18.82 18.21
N VAL A 230 -10.76 19.13 18.22
CA VAL A 230 -11.24 20.46 17.84
C VAL A 230 -10.69 21.53 18.80
N GLY A 231 -10.24 21.14 20.01
CA GLY A 231 -9.63 22.04 20.98
C GLY A 231 -8.11 22.24 20.87
N TYR A 232 -7.39 21.44 20.09
CA TYR A 232 -5.92 21.53 19.97
C TYR A 232 -5.44 21.99 18.58
N ALA A 233 -6.31 21.94 17.57
CA ALA A 233 -6.05 22.47 16.23
C ALA A 233 -6.62 23.90 16.01
N ALA A 234 -7.05 24.57 17.09
CA ALA A 234 -7.58 25.93 17.09
C ALA A 234 -6.68 26.89 17.89
#